data_AF-A0A067PHT5-F1
#
_entry.id   AF-A0A067PHT5-F1
#
_cell.length_a   1.000
_cell.length_b   1.000
_cell.length_c   1.000
_cell.angle_alpha   90.00
_cell.angle_beta   90.00
_cell.angle_gamma   90.00
#
_symmetry.space_group_name_H-M   'P 1'
#
loop_
_entity.id
_entity.type
_entity.pdbx_description
1 polymer ?
#
loop_
_entity_poly.entity_id
_entity_poly.type
_entity_poly.pdbx_seq_one_letter_code
_entity_poly.pdbx_strand_id
1 'polypeptide(L)'
;IHGDLKGDNVLVSDDVSILVCDFGLTRRVKQMATMTATPSGISPLRHIRFSAPELFSSDQPTKASDVFAFACLIIQIFTGKQPYSHLVTDLQVLKAVTNGEIPERPRD
;
A
#
# COMPACT_ATOMS: atom_id res chain seq x y z
N ILE A 1 10.32 -7.98 -5.12
CA ILE A 1 9.35 -7.60 -4.07
C ILE A 1 9.51 -6.12 -3.86
N HIS A 2 8.46 -5.33 -4.06
CA HIS A 2 8.45 -3.90 -3.80
C HIS A 2 8.20 -3.64 -2.32
N GLY A 3 7.13 -4.21 -1.77
CA GLY A 3 6.77 -4.12 -0.36
C GLY A 3 6.20 -2.77 0.10
N ASP A 4 5.90 -1.86 -0.82
CA ASP A 4 5.24 -0.58 -0.56
C ASP A 4 4.66 0.01 -1.87
N LEU A 5 4.00 -0.81 -2.69
CA LEU A 5 3.48 -0.34 -3.98
C LEU A 5 2.17 0.44 -3.78
N LYS A 6 2.17 1.72 -4.19
CA LYS A 6 1.02 2.64 -4.04
C LYS A 6 1.20 3.84 -4.97
N GLY A 7 0.15 4.66 -5.13
CA GLY A 7 0.17 5.81 -6.02
C GLY A 7 1.28 6.82 -5.70
N ASP A 8 1.65 6.99 -4.42
CA ASP A 8 2.75 7.88 -4.01
C ASP A 8 4.11 7.45 -4.60
N ASN A 9 4.27 6.16 -4.92
CA ASN A 9 5.51 5.57 -5.40
C ASN A 9 5.46 5.31 -6.93
N VAL A 10 4.55 5.99 -7.63
CA VAL A 10 4.40 5.97 -9.08
C VAL A 10 4.62 7.38 -9.61
N LEU A 11 5.68 7.57 -10.38
CA LEU A 11 6.09 8.85 -10.95
C LEU A 11 5.72 8.91 -12.42
N VAL A 12 5.50 10.14 -12.91
CA VAL A 12 5.30 10.43 -14.33
C VAL A 12 6.46 11.30 -14.78
N SER A 13 7.20 10.85 -15.78
CA SER A 13 8.31 11.60 -16.37
C SER A 13 7.83 12.62 -17.41
N ASP A 14 8.74 13.49 -17.86
CA ASP A 14 8.44 14.53 -18.86
C ASP A 14 7.98 13.95 -20.22
N ASP A 15 8.41 12.74 -20.56
CA ASP A 15 7.98 11.97 -21.74
C ASP A 15 6.69 11.15 -21.51
N VAL A 16 6.00 11.38 -20.40
CA VAL A 16 4.74 10.69 -20.02
C VAL A 16 4.95 9.18 -19.75
N SER A 17 6.18 8.78 -19.46
CA SER A 17 6.47 7.41 -19.01
C SER A 17 6.10 7.24 -17.54
N ILE A 18 5.49 6.09 -17.21
CA ILE A 18 5.12 5.73 -15.84
C ILE A 18 6.28 4.95 -15.21
N LEU A 19 6.84 5.49 -14.13
CA LEU A 19 8.00 4.94 -13.45
C LEU A 19 7.64 4.55 -12.01
N VAL A 20 7.96 3.33 -11.61
CA VAL A 20 7.80 2.88 -10.21
C VAL A 20 9.09 3.21 -9.45
N CYS A 21 8.98 3.76 -8.24
CA CYS A 21 10.12 4.14 -7.39
C CYS A 21 10.06 3.49 -6.00
N ASP A 22 11.05 3.73 -5.14
CA ASP A 22 11.03 3.31 -3.73
C ASP A 22 10.94 1.79 -3.46
N PHE A 23 11.50 0.99 -4.37
CA PHE A 23 11.61 -0.45 -4.21
C PHE A 23 12.39 -0.83 -2.94
N GLY A 24 11.79 -1.69 -2.10
CA GLY A 24 12.50 -2.37 -1.02
C GLY A 24 12.96 -1.46 0.13
N LEU A 25 12.54 -0.19 0.18
CA LEU A 25 12.82 0.71 1.31
C LEU A 25 12.17 0.22 2.61
N THR A 26 11.04 -0.48 2.54
CA THR A 26 10.38 -1.13 3.69
C THR A 26 11.30 -2.13 4.40
N ARG A 27 12.25 -2.75 3.67
CA ARG A 27 13.24 -3.68 4.24
C ARG A 27 14.43 -2.95 4.85
N ARG A 28 14.80 -1.76 4.35
CA ARG A 28 15.92 -0.95 4.85
C ARG A 28 15.55 -0.16 6.11
N VAL A 29 14.31 0.34 6.19
CA VAL A 29 13.80 0.99 7.41
C VAL A 29 13.81 0.02 8.60
N LYS A 30 13.61 -1.29 8.39
CA LYS A 30 13.70 -2.30 9.46
C LYS A 30 15.08 -2.49 10.05
N GLN A 31 16.15 -2.36 9.26
CA GLN A 31 17.51 -2.41 9.81
C GLN A 31 17.82 -1.18 10.67
N MET A 32 17.12 -0.06 10.49
CA MET A 32 17.29 1.16 11.28
C MET A 32 16.25 1.31 12.42
N ALA A 33 15.04 0.77 12.26
CA ALA A 33 13.95 0.86 13.23
C ALA A 33 14.16 -0.01 14.48
N THR A 34 15.04 -1.02 14.42
CA THR A 34 15.50 -1.72 15.64
C THR A 34 16.35 -0.80 16.55
N MET A 35 16.79 0.37 16.06
CA MET A 35 17.63 1.29 16.84
C MET A 35 16.99 2.63 17.17
N THR A 36 15.94 3.09 16.49
CA THR A 36 15.24 4.32 16.88
C THR A 36 13.81 4.33 16.35
N ALA A 37 12.85 4.55 17.24
CA ALA A 37 11.57 5.13 16.87
C ALA A 37 11.85 6.50 16.26
N THR A 38 11.87 6.59 14.93
CA THR A 38 12.09 7.87 14.25
C THR A 38 10.79 8.67 14.22
N PRO A 39 10.84 10.01 14.30
CA PRO A 39 9.66 10.88 14.30
C PRO A 39 9.02 11.02 12.91
N SER A 40 9.56 10.34 11.90
CA SER A 40 9.20 10.53 10.50
C SER A 40 8.07 9.61 10.08
N GLY A 41 6.90 9.70 10.72
CA GLY A 41 5.57 9.48 10.11
C GLY A 41 5.25 8.22 9.29
N ILE A 42 6.11 7.20 9.21
CA ILE A 42 5.79 5.90 8.61
C ILE A 42 5.05 5.08 9.67
N SER A 43 3.84 5.54 9.97
CA SER A 43 2.92 4.76 10.75
C SER A 43 2.54 3.52 9.95
N PRO A 44 2.46 2.32 10.57
CA PRO A 44 1.87 1.13 9.95
C PRO A 44 0.50 1.40 9.32
N LEU A 45 -0.18 2.45 9.79
CA LEU A 45 -1.48 2.94 9.34
C LEU A 45 -1.47 3.55 7.92
N ARG A 46 -0.36 4.16 7.45
CA ARG A 46 -0.37 4.91 6.17
C ARG A 46 -0.53 4.02 4.93
N HIS A 47 -0.23 2.73 5.01
CA HIS A 47 -0.29 1.81 3.87
C HIS A 47 -1.34 0.72 4.01
N ILE A 48 -2.20 0.78 5.04
CA ILE A 48 -3.20 -0.28 5.31
C ILE A 48 -4.11 -0.52 4.10
N ARG A 49 -4.47 0.55 3.37
CA ARG A 49 -5.33 0.49 2.18
C ARG A 49 -4.72 -0.25 0.98
N PHE A 50 -3.39 -0.42 0.96
CA PHE A 50 -2.65 -1.15 -0.07
C PHE A 50 -2.00 -2.44 0.47
N SER A 51 -2.17 -2.72 1.77
CA SER A 51 -1.53 -3.84 2.43
C SER A 51 -2.39 -5.10 2.31
N ALA A 52 -1.77 -6.17 1.85
CA ALA A 52 -2.41 -7.47 1.77
C ALA A 52 -2.67 -8.05 3.18
N PRO A 53 -3.73 -8.86 3.38
CA PRO A 53 -4.11 -9.36 4.71
C PRO A 53 -3.00 -10.14 5.42
N GLU A 54 -2.17 -10.88 4.67
CA GLU A 54 -1.04 -11.62 5.23
C GLU A 54 0.02 -10.72 5.87
N LEU A 55 0.10 -9.46 5.44
CA LEU A 55 1.07 -8.49 5.97
C LEU A 55 0.75 -8.04 7.41
N PHE A 56 -0.49 -8.23 7.85
CA PHE A 56 -0.90 -7.89 9.22
C PHE A 56 -0.51 -8.97 10.24
N SER A 57 -0.25 -10.20 9.78
CA SER A 57 0.23 -11.31 10.62
C SER A 57 1.73 -11.51 10.51
N SER A 58 2.30 -11.19 9.33
CA SER A 58 3.72 -11.28 9.05
C SER A 58 4.16 -10.01 8.37
N ASP A 59 5.14 -9.32 8.94
CA ASP A 59 5.65 -8.08 8.36
C ASP A 59 6.60 -8.37 7.15
N GLN A 60 6.46 -9.52 6.48
CA GLN A 60 7.30 -9.90 5.34
C GLN A 60 6.54 -9.74 4.00
N PRO A 61 6.90 -8.77 3.15
CA PRO A 61 6.28 -8.62 1.85
C PRO A 61 6.67 -9.77 0.91
N THR A 62 5.71 -10.20 0.12
CA THR A 62 5.82 -11.31 -0.84
C THR A 62 5.41 -10.85 -2.24
N LYS A 63 5.56 -11.74 -3.24
CA LYS A 63 5.05 -11.44 -4.59
C LYS A 63 3.53 -11.28 -4.58
N ALA A 64 2.82 -12.10 -3.78
CA ALA A 64 1.37 -12.05 -3.66
C ALA A 64 0.91 -10.72 -3.04
N SER A 65 1.63 -10.23 -2.02
CA SER A 65 1.29 -8.95 -1.40
C SER A 65 1.51 -7.76 -2.35
N ASP A 66 2.56 -7.81 -3.20
CA ASP A 66 2.75 -6.79 -4.25
C ASP A 66 1.63 -6.83 -5.30
N VAL A 67 1.13 -8.02 -5.67
CA VAL A 67 0.00 -8.16 -6.59
C VAL A 67 -1.28 -7.56 -5.99
N PHE A 68 -1.52 -7.77 -4.70
CA PHE A 68 -2.64 -7.13 -4.00
C PHE A 68 -2.52 -5.60 -4.01
N ALA A 69 -1.34 -5.08 -3.67
CA ALA A 69 -1.06 -3.65 -3.68
C ALA A 69 -1.21 -3.05 -5.10
N PHE A 70 -0.78 -3.78 -6.12
CA PHE A 70 -0.97 -3.41 -7.53
C PHE A 70 -2.45 -3.34 -7.92
N ALA A 71 -3.28 -4.29 -7.50
CA ALA A 71 -4.73 -4.24 -7.75
C ALA A 71 -5.37 -3.01 -7.09
N CYS A 72 -4.96 -2.68 -5.86
CA CYS A 72 -5.40 -1.46 -5.16
C CYS A 72 -4.95 -0.18 -5.91
N LEU A 73 -3.73 -0.16 -6.43
CA LEU A 73 -3.22 0.93 -7.26
C LEU A 73 -4.04 1.11 -8.54
N ILE A 74 -4.41 0.02 -9.22
CA ILE A 74 -5.30 0.10 -10.40
C ILE A 74 -6.62 0.77 -10.02
N ILE A 75 -7.26 0.36 -8.91
CA ILE A 75 -8.51 0.97 -8.44
C ILE A 75 -8.32 2.46 -8.16
N GLN A 76 -7.19 2.83 -7.55
CA GLN A 76 -6.85 4.23 -7.30
C GLN A 76 -6.73 5.03 -8.61
N ILE A 77 -6.06 4.48 -9.62
CA ILE A 77 -5.89 5.11 -10.93
C ILE A 77 -7.24 5.31 -11.62
N PHE A 78 -8.09 4.28 -11.65
CA PHE A 78 -9.39 4.34 -12.33
C PHE A 78 -10.38 5.28 -11.63
N THR A 79 -10.39 5.32 -10.29
CA THR A 79 -11.40 6.09 -9.54
C THR A 79 -10.92 7.48 -9.13
N GLY A 80 -9.61 7.74 -9.17
CA GLY A 80 -8.99 8.91 -8.54
C GLY A 80 -9.11 8.92 -7.01
N LYS A 81 -9.58 7.84 -6.38
CA LYS A 81 -9.85 7.75 -4.93
C LYS A 81 -8.96 6.69 -4.30
N GLN A 82 -8.71 6.82 -3.00
CA GLN A 82 -8.03 5.77 -2.23
C GLN A 82 -8.85 4.46 -2.25
N PRO A 83 -8.18 3.29 -2.24
CA PRO A 83 -8.85 2.02 -2.00
C PRO A 83 -9.66 2.08 -0.69
N TYR A 84 -10.85 1.48 -0.69
CA TYR A 84 -11.80 1.53 0.43
C TYR A 84 -12.22 2.97 0.81
N SER A 85 -12.36 3.87 -0.17
CA SER A 85 -12.69 5.28 0.08
C SER A 85 -14.02 5.51 0.83
N HIS A 86 -14.92 4.53 0.88
CA HIS A 86 -16.14 4.57 1.69
C HIS A 86 -15.89 4.33 3.20
N LEU A 87 -14.72 3.81 3.58
CA LEU A 87 -14.32 3.57 4.97
C LEU A 87 -13.51 4.76 5.49
N VAL A 88 -13.96 5.31 6.63
CA VAL A 88 -13.43 6.55 7.21
C VAL A 88 -12.15 6.32 7.99
N THR A 89 -12.07 5.22 8.74
CA THR A 89 -10.95 4.94 9.64
C THR A 89 -10.12 3.77 9.17
N ASP A 90 -8.82 3.79 9.46
CA ASP A 90 -7.92 2.71 9.09
C ASP A 90 -8.26 1.39 9.79
N LEU A 91 -8.89 1.44 10.98
CA LEU A 91 -9.39 0.25 11.66
C LEU A 91 -10.55 -0.40 10.89
N GLN A 92 -11.41 0.38 10.25
CA GLN A 92 -12.46 -0.16 9.39
C GLN A 92 -11.85 -0.85 8.17
N VAL A 93 -10.84 -0.23 7.54
CA VAL A 93 -10.12 -0.82 6.41
C VAL A 93 -9.43 -2.12 6.81
N LEU A 94 -8.70 -2.12 7.94
CA LEU A 94 -8.04 -3.30 8.46
C LEU A 94 -9.04 -4.45 8.63
N LYS A 95 -10.18 -4.18 9.29
CA LYS A 95 -11.24 -5.17 9.47
C LYS A 95 -11.78 -5.71 8.13
N ALA A 96 -12.11 -4.82 7.20
CA ALA A 96 -12.61 -5.19 5.89
C ALA A 96 -11.62 -6.10 5.14
N VAL A 97 -10.34 -5.71 5.08
CA VAL A 97 -9.29 -6.50 4.42
C VAL A 97 -9.11 -7.86 5.11
N THR A 98 -9.09 -7.92 6.44
CA THR A 98 -8.96 -9.20 7.17
C THR A 98 -10.18 -10.10 7.01
N ASN A 99 -11.36 -9.52 6.77
CA ASN A 99 -12.59 -10.27 6.49
C ASN A 99 -12.68 -10.72 5.02
N GLY A 100 -11.70 -10.38 4.18
CA GLY A 100 -11.68 -10.73 2.76
C GLY A 100 -12.55 -9.81 1.89
N GLU A 101 -13.01 -8.68 2.41
CA GLU A 101 -13.66 -7.65 1.61
C GLU A 101 -12.62 -6.99 0.69
N ILE A 102 -13.00 -6.72 -0.55
CA ILE A 102 -12.15 -6.07 -1.55
C ILE A 102 -12.67 -4.65 -1.83
N PRO A 103 -11.82 -3.72 -2.32
CA PRO A 103 -12.28 -2.37 -2.62
C PRO A 103 -13.35 -2.39 -3.70
N GLU A 104 -14.24 -1.40 -3.68
CA GLU A 104 -15.30 -1.30 -4.69
C GLU A 104 -14.72 -1.30 -6.11
N ARG A 105 -15.28 -2.15 -6.95
CA ARG A 105 -14.93 -2.17 -8.37
C ARG A 105 -15.38 -0.85 -9.01
N PRO A 106 -14.50 -0.14 -9.74
CA PRO A 106 -14.89 1.02 -10.51
C PRO A 106 -16.06 0.67 -11.45
N ARG A 107 -17.09 1.53 -11.49
CA ARG A 107 -18.14 1.46 -12.51
C ARG A 107 -17.73 2.44 -13.62
N ASP A 108 -17.91 2.00 -14.87
CA ASP A 108 -17.43 2.68 -16.10
C ASP A 108 -17.67 4.21 -16.11
#